data_AF-A0A2I1N8D6-F1
#
_entry.id   AF-A0A2I1N8D6-F1
#
_cell.length_a   1.000
_cell.length_b   1.000
_cell.length_c   1.000
_cell.angle_alpha   90.00
_cell.angle_beta   90.00
_cell.angle_gamma   90.00
#
_symmetry.space_group_name_H-M   'P 1'
#
loop_
_entity.id
_entity.type
_entity.pdbx_description
1 polymer ?
#
loop_
_entity_poly.entity_id
_entity_poly.type
_entity_poly.pdbx_seq_one_letter_code
_entity_poly.pdbx_strand_id
1 'polypeptide(L)'
;MIDEATKQAYAEYEKNGGSFRKLGALLKMNQAYVSMAFNGWGDYDLSSESKAVAEKKIVDFFNSKRLDISNQYDEICKNDKILPFTNTIIIMASVIKAIKQRALLKIIGKSGTGKTTAIKALIKKLPQAILVTAYAGMSKKELLESIAEKIGAEPKRLGTAHLMSAIKDTLKGSDRVIIIDEANFISTISLEQIRHIQDETNTPIILVGTENLQKQILKSHEQVITRIRNTHKPLMSFNENEVMMLFEENGKKIDEKTALKIWKRCKNLREVKYALDDLVEIYKGNISKIDEVLPRNI
;
A
#
# COMPACT_ATOMS: atom_id res chain seq x y z
N MET A 1 -14.20 7.32 21.99
CA MET A 1 -15.12 6.17 22.04
C MET A 1 -15.46 5.73 20.63
N ILE A 2 -15.73 4.44 20.45
CA ILE A 2 -16.19 3.85 19.19
C ILE A 2 -17.59 4.37 18.82
N ASP A 3 -17.76 4.86 17.60
CA ASP A 3 -19.05 5.37 17.09
C ASP A 3 -20.06 4.25 16.78
N GLU A 4 -21.34 4.62 16.67
CA GLU A 4 -22.44 3.67 16.44
C GLU A 4 -22.31 2.92 15.10
N ALA A 5 -21.80 3.61 14.08
CA ALA A 5 -21.57 3.02 12.77
C ALA A 5 -20.54 1.89 12.83
N THR A 6 -19.50 2.03 13.65
CA THR A 6 -18.45 1.03 13.90
C THR A 6 -18.98 -0.15 14.71
N LYS A 7 -19.87 0.09 15.69
CA LYS A 7 -20.55 -1.00 16.43
C LYS A 7 -21.39 -1.88 15.50
N GLN A 8 -22.15 -1.27 14.59
CA GLN A 8 -22.92 -2.02 13.59
C GLN A 8 -22.01 -2.82 12.65
N ALA A 9 -20.88 -2.24 12.23
CA ALA A 9 -19.90 -2.94 11.40
C ALA A 9 -19.27 -4.14 12.12
N TYR A 10 -19.01 -4.01 13.42
CA TYR A 10 -18.52 -5.11 14.24
C TYR A 10 -19.55 -6.24 14.33
N ALA A 11 -20.84 -5.95 14.51
CA ALA A 11 -21.89 -6.98 14.55
C ALA A 11 -21.97 -7.78 13.25
N GLU A 12 -21.77 -7.14 12.10
CA GLU A 12 -21.67 -7.85 10.81
C GLU A 12 -20.38 -8.66 10.69
N TYR A 13 -19.25 -8.12 11.15
CA TYR A 13 -17.98 -8.85 11.20
C TYR A 13 -18.07 -10.10 12.07
N GLU A 14 -18.74 -10.03 13.21
CA GLU A 14 -18.96 -11.16 14.12
C GLU A 14 -19.84 -12.25 13.48
N LYS A 15 -20.92 -11.86 12.77
CA LYS A 15 -21.74 -12.79 11.98
C LYS A 15 -20.93 -13.56 10.93
N ASN A 16 -19.88 -12.93 10.38
CA ASN A 16 -18.97 -13.55 9.43
C ASN A 16 -17.80 -14.32 10.09
N GLY A 17 -17.95 -14.69 11.37
CA GLY A 17 -16.97 -15.46 12.13
C GLY A 17 -15.84 -14.62 12.73
N GLY A 18 -15.96 -13.30 12.71
CA GLY A 18 -15.08 -12.37 13.43
C GLY A 18 -15.23 -12.48 14.95
N SER A 19 -14.25 -11.96 15.69
CA SER A 19 -14.32 -11.81 17.15
C SER A 19 -13.35 -10.74 17.64
N PHE A 20 -13.49 -10.25 18.87
CA PHE A 20 -12.50 -9.34 19.48
C PHE A 20 -11.09 -9.92 19.47
N ARG A 21 -10.94 -11.24 19.67
CA ARG A 21 -9.64 -11.91 19.59
C ARG A 21 -9.05 -11.80 18.18
N LYS A 22 -9.84 -12.12 17.15
CA LYS A 22 -9.42 -12.05 15.74
C LYS A 22 -9.11 -10.63 15.32
N LEU A 23 -9.93 -9.67 15.75
CA LEU A 23 -9.72 -8.24 15.49
C LEU A 23 -8.45 -7.72 16.18
N GLY A 24 -8.23 -8.13 17.44
CA GLY A 24 -7.01 -7.78 18.19
C GLY A 24 -5.75 -8.27 17.49
N ALA A 25 -5.73 -9.55 17.10
CA ALA A 25 -4.62 -10.13 16.34
C ALA A 25 -4.40 -9.41 15.00
N LEU A 26 -5.48 -9.09 14.28
CA LEU A 26 -5.44 -8.38 13.01
C LEU A 26 -4.77 -7.01 13.15
N LEU A 27 -5.20 -6.22 14.14
CA LEU A 27 -4.75 -4.84 14.35
C LEU A 27 -3.46 -4.74 15.20
N LYS A 28 -2.87 -5.89 15.56
CA LYS A 28 -1.73 -6.01 16.47
C LYS A 28 -1.98 -5.27 17.78
N MET A 29 -3.11 -5.57 18.42
CA MET A 29 -3.51 -5.00 19.70
C MET A 29 -4.02 -6.08 20.65
N ASN A 30 -3.92 -5.82 21.95
CA ASN A 30 -4.45 -6.71 22.97
C ASN A 30 -5.98 -6.85 22.81
N GLN A 31 -6.50 -8.08 22.87
CA GLN A 31 -7.94 -8.35 22.82
C GLN A 31 -8.71 -7.56 23.90
N ALA A 32 -8.12 -7.37 25.08
CA ALA A 32 -8.74 -6.60 26.16
C ALA A 32 -8.99 -5.15 25.73
N TYR A 33 -8.07 -4.54 24.97
CA TYR A 33 -8.21 -3.17 24.46
C TYR A 33 -9.32 -3.08 23.42
N VAL A 34 -9.49 -4.11 22.59
CA VAL A 34 -10.62 -4.18 21.65
C VAL A 34 -11.93 -4.20 22.44
N SER A 35 -12.06 -5.09 23.42
CA SER A 35 -13.29 -5.21 24.19
C SER A 35 -13.62 -3.93 24.97
N MET A 36 -12.62 -3.32 25.61
CA MET A 36 -12.77 -2.06 26.33
C MET A 36 -13.10 -0.88 25.42
N ALA A 37 -12.55 -0.83 24.20
CA ALA A 37 -12.91 0.22 23.25
C ALA A 37 -14.40 0.19 22.87
N PHE A 38 -15.00 -1.02 22.77
CA PHE A 38 -16.43 -1.17 22.49
C PHE A 38 -17.33 -0.99 23.73
N ASN A 39 -16.89 -1.46 24.90
CA ASN A 39 -17.71 -1.55 26.11
C ASN A 39 -17.46 -0.42 27.12
N GLY A 40 -16.41 0.39 26.92
CA GLY A 40 -15.94 1.39 27.86
C GLY A 40 -14.63 0.99 28.54
N TRP A 41 -13.75 1.97 28.73
CA TRP A 41 -12.43 1.76 29.33
C TRP A 41 -12.44 1.67 30.86
N GLY A 42 -13.50 2.16 31.52
CA GLY A 42 -13.58 2.25 32.98
C GLY A 42 -12.33 2.91 33.59
N ASP A 43 -11.90 2.39 34.75
CA ASP A 43 -10.71 2.83 35.49
C ASP A 43 -9.41 2.19 34.99
N TYR A 44 -9.41 1.59 33.79
CA TYR A 44 -8.22 0.92 33.26
C TYR A 44 -7.07 1.92 33.07
N ASP A 45 -5.94 1.61 33.70
CA ASP A 45 -4.73 2.44 33.71
C ASP A 45 -3.99 2.36 32.37
N LEU A 46 -4.46 3.20 31.45
CA LEU A 46 -3.88 3.41 30.14
C LEU A 46 -4.05 4.89 29.79
N SER A 47 -2.99 5.51 29.25
CA SER A 47 -3.05 6.93 28.90
C SER A 47 -4.17 7.24 27.91
N SER A 48 -4.73 8.45 28.00
CA SER A 48 -5.78 8.93 27.10
C SER A 48 -5.36 8.83 25.62
N GLU A 49 -4.09 9.10 25.32
CA GLU A 49 -3.53 8.96 23.98
C GLU A 49 -3.55 7.51 23.49
N SER A 50 -3.13 6.57 24.34
CA SER A 50 -3.11 5.14 24.00
C SER A 50 -4.51 4.58 23.78
N LYS A 51 -5.49 5.01 24.61
CA LYS A 51 -6.91 4.69 24.44
C LYS A 51 -7.42 5.20 23.07
N ALA A 52 -7.13 6.47 22.75
CA ALA A 52 -7.51 7.07 21.47
C ALA A 52 -6.87 6.36 20.26
N VAL A 53 -5.60 5.92 20.37
CA VAL A 53 -4.92 5.16 19.30
C VAL A 53 -5.59 3.81 19.07
N ALA A 54 -5.97 3.10 20.12
CA ALA A 54 -6.66 1.81 20.00
C ALA A 54 -8.03 1.97 19.35
N GLU A 55 -8.83 2.93 19.81
CA GLU A 55 -10.14 3.25 19.24
C GLU A 55 -10.03 3.65 17.77
N LYS A 56 -9.07 4.54 17.45
CA LYS A 56 -8.83 4.98 16.07
C LYS A 56 -8.49 3.81 15.15
N LYS A 57 -7.62 2.89 15.56
CA LYS A 57 -7.29 1.70 14.75
C LYS A 57 -8.52 0.83 14.43
N ILE A 58 -9.44 0.70 15.37
CA ILE A 58 -10.68 -0.08 15.20
C ILE A 58 -11.63 0.65 14.24
N VAL A 59 -11.85 1.95 14.46
CA VAL A 59 -12.68 2.79 13.58
C VAL A 59 -12.12 2.80 12.15
N ASP A 60 -10.82 3.03 12.00
CA ASP A 60 -10.13 3.03 10.70
C ASP A 60 -10.28 1.67 10.00
N PHE A 61 -10.23 0.55 10.72
CA PHE A 61 -10.45 -0.79 10.16
C PHE A 61 -11.85 -0.94 9.56
N PHE A 62 -12.90 -0.59 10.31
CA PHE A 62 -14.27 -0.75 9.83
C PHE A 62 -14.63 0.26 8.75
N ASN A 63 -14.12 1.48 8.85
CA ASN A 63 -14.21 2.48 7.78
C ASN A 63 -13.51 1.98 6.51
N SER A 64 -12.34 1.34 6.63
CA SER A 64 -11.62 0.77 5.49
C SER A 64 -12.42 -0.29 4.73
N LYS A 65 -13.31 -1.02 5.40
CA LYS A 65 -14.19 -2.01 4.75
C LYS A 65 -15.33 -1.39 3.96
N ARG A 66 -15.79 -0.21 4.39
CA ARG A 66 -16.89 0.56 3.77
C ARG A 66 -16.42 1.51 2.67
N LEU A 67 -15.11 1.62 2.49
CA LEU A 67 -14.47 2.56 1.58
C LEU A 67 -15.14 2.59 0.19
N ASP A 68 -15.79 3.71 -0.11
CA ASP A 68 -16.19 4.13 -1.45
C ASP A 68 -15.28 5.29 -1.88
N ILE A 69 -14.07 4.93 -2.32
CA ILE A 69 -12.92 5.86 -2.36
C ILE A 69 -12.96 6.81 -3.55
N SER A 70 -13.96 6.77 -4.44
CA SER A 70 -14.05 7.77 -5.51
C SER A 70 -13.98 9.21 -4.96
N ASN A 71 -14.41 9.43 -3.70
CA ASN A 71 -14.46 10.74 -3.07
C ASN A 71 -13.41 10.96 -1.97
N GLN A 72 -12.51 10.01 -1.70
CA GLN A 72 -11.57 10.09 -0.56
C GLN A 72 -10.09 10.03 -0.92
N TYR A 73 -9.71 9.78 -2.19
CA TYR A 73 -8.28 9.76 -2.57
C TYR A 73 -7.58 11.09 -2.26
N ASP A 74 -8.26 12.21 -2.49
CA ASP A 74 -7.73 13.54 -2.20
C ASP A 74 -7.47 13.74 -0.71
N GLU A 75 -8.33 13.19 0.16
CA GLU A 75 -8.15 13.26 1.60
C GLU A 75 -6.97 12.39 2.08
N ILE A 76 -6.80 11.19 1.49
CA ILE A 76 -5.64 10.33 1.74
C ILE A 76 -4.36 11.09 1.33
N CYS A 77 -4.38 11.69 0.14
CA CYS A 77 -3.25 12.43 -0.39
C CYS A 77 -2.89 13.64 0.49
N LYS A 78 -3.89 14.43 0.88
CA LYS A 78 -3.74 15.60 1.76
C LYS A 78 -3.17 15.23 3.13
N ASN A 79 -3.70 14.17 3.76
CA ASN A 79 -3.23 13.71 5.08
C ASN A 79 -1.76 13.28 5.06
N ASP A 80 -1.31 12.71 3.94
CA ASP A 80 0.08 12.25 3.77
C ASP A 80 0.99 13.25 3.08
N LYS A 81 0.50 14.47 2.81
CA LYS A 81 1.23 15.52 2.09
C LYS A 81 1.80 15.01 0.77
N ILE A 82 1.02 14.21 0.05
CA ILE A 82 1.33 13.77 -1.31
C ILE A 82 0.32 14.39 -2.26
N LEU A 83 0.73 14.63 -3.49
CA LEU A 83 -0.16 15.13 -4.52
C LEU A 83 -0.97 13.99 -5.14
N PRO A 84 -2.26 14.23 -5.46
CA PRO A 84 -3.16 13.24 -6.08
C PRO A 84 -2.87 13.08 -7.58
N PHE A 85 -1.63 12.72 -7.93
CA PHE A 85 -1.24 12.44 -9.32
C PHE A 85 -2.07 11.32 -9.93
N THR A 86 -2.15 11.31 -11.26
CA THR A 86 -3.01 10.37 -11.99
C THR A 86 -2.69 8.92 -11.64
N ASN A 87 -1.39 8.58 -11.59
CA ASN A 87 -0.93 7.27 -11.20
C ASN A 87 -1.24 6.95 -9.72
N THR A 88 -1.15 7.92 -8.81
CA THR A 88 -1.49 7.74 -7.39
C THR A 88 -2.94 7.26 -7.26
N ILE A 89 -3.86 7.94 -7.93
CA ILE A 89 -5.29 7.62 -7.93
C ILE A 89 -5.55 6.23 -8.52
N ILE A 90 -4.96 5.93 -9.69
CA ILE A 90 -5.11 4.63 -10.36
C ILE A 90 -4.64 3.50 -9.44
N ILE A 91 -3.49 3.65 -8.79
CA ILE A 91 -2.92 2.63 -7.91
C ILE A 91 -3.82 2.40 -6.70
N MET A 92 -4.21 3.48 -6.02
CA MET A 92 -5.08 3.37 -4.85
C MET A 92 -6.40 2.69 -5.21
N ALA A 93 -7.06 3.15 -6.28
CA ALA A 93 -8.31 2.56 -6.76
C ALA A 93 -8.17 1.07 -7.09
N SER A 94 -7.04 0.68 -7.69
CA SER A 94 -6.77 -0.71 -8.07
C SER A 94 -6.56 -1.61 -6.86
N VAL A 95 -5.80 -1.15 -5.86
CA VAL A 95 -5.60 -1.88 -4.61
C VAL A 95 -6.93 -2.12 -3.91
N ILE A 96 -7.77 -1.08 -3.77
CA ILE A 96 -9.08 -1.23 -3.13
C ILE A 96 -9.94 -2.22 -3.92
N LYS A 97 -10.00 -2.08 -5.24
CA LYS A 97 -10.79 -2.99 -6.09
C LYS A 97 -10.34 -4.44 -5.87
N ALA A 98 -9.04 -4.70 -5.77
CA ALA A 98 -8.52 -6.03 -5.46
C ALA A 98 -8.90 -6.52 -4.06
N ILE A 99 -8.91 -5.63 -3.05
CA ILE A 99 -9.37 -5.95 -1.69
C ILE A 99 -10.84 -6.37 -1.71
N LYS A 100 -11.73 -5.56 -2.32
CA LYS A 100 -13.17 -5.87 -2.44
C LYS A 100 -13.42 -7.19 -3.16
N GLN A 101 -12.61 -7.49 -4.18
CA GLN A 101 -12.73 -8.70 -5.00
C GLN A 101 -11.92 -9.89 -4.46
N ARG A 102 -11.23 -9.74 -3.33
CA ARG A 102 -10.32 -10.73 -2.74
C ARG A 102 -9.31 -11.32 -3.73
N ALA A 103 -8.81 -10.48 -4.62
CA ALA A 103 -8.03 -10.88 -5.78
C ALA A 103 -6.51 -10.89 -5.54
N LEU A 104 -5.81 -11.72 -6.31
CA LEU A 104 -4.39 -11.58 -6.60
C LEU A 104 -4.21 -10.59 -7.76
N LEU A 105 -3.71 -9.39 -7.48
CA LEU A 105 -3.54 -8.29 -8.44
C LEU A 105 -2.06 -8.00 -8.67
N LYS A 106 -1.67 -7.65 -9.90
CA LYS A 106 -0.40 -6.96 -10.17
C LYS A 106 -0.60 -5.48 -10.48
N ILE A 107 0.35 -4.66 -10.06
CA ILE A 107 0.49 -3.25 -10.41
C ILE A 107 1.89 -3.04 -11.00
N ILE A 108 1.94 -2.72 -12.29
CA ILE A 108 3.20 -2.56 -13.04
C ILE A 108 3.36 -1.11 -13.49
N GLY A 109 4.55 -0.57 -13.28
CA GLY A 109 4.99 0.65 -13.94
C GLY A 109 6.47 0.94 -13.73
N LYS A 110 7.03 1.81 -14.57
CA LYS A 110 8.43 2.23 -14.51
C LYS A 110 8.85 2.75 -13.12
N SER A 111 10.15 2.74 -12.85
CA SER A 111 10.68 3.40 -11.65
C SER A 111 10.31 4.89 -11.66
N GLY A 112 9.91 5.42 -10.50
CA GLY A 112 9.53 6.83 -10.35
C GLY A 112 8.07 7.18 -10.71
N THR A 113 7.21 6.21 -11.06
CA THR A 113 5.77 6.45 -11.32
C THR A 113 4.91 6.66 -10.06
N GLY A 114 5.52 6.79 -8.88
CA GLY A 114 4.80 7.03 -7.62
C GLY A 114 4.22 5.78 -6.93
N LYS A 115 4.53 4.57 -7.39
CA LYS A 115 3.99 3.31 -6.83
C LYS A 115 4.16 3.16 -5.33
N THR A 116 5.40 3.12 -4.85
CA THR A 116 5.72 2.98 -3.42
C THR A 116 5.10 4.12 -2.59
N THR A 117 5.08 5.35 -3.12
CA THR A 117 4.47 6.51 -2.44
C THR A 117 2.96 6.31 -2.26
N ALA A 118 2.25 5.94 -3.32
CA ALA A 118 0.81 5.70 -3.27
C ALA A 118 0.45 4.53 -2.34
N ILE A 119 1.20 3.44 -2.39
CA ILE A 119 1.03 2.29 -1.48
C ILE A 119 1.25 2.71 -0.03
N LYS A 120 2.35 3.40 0.28
CA LYS A 120 2.67 3.85 1.64
C LYS A 120 1.61 4.80 2.22
N ALA A 121 1.03 5.65 1.40
CA ALA A 121 -0.08 6.51 1.84
C ALA A 121 -1.35 5.69 2.09
N LEU A 122 -1.71 4.81 1.16
CA LEU A 122 -2.93 4.00 1.29
C LEU A 122 -2.91 3.07 2.50
N ILE A 123 -1.79 2.39 2.78
CA ILE A 123 -1.72 1.43 3.90
C ILE A 123 -1.97 2.06 5.27
N LYS A 124 -1.76 3.38 5.43
CA LYS A 124 -2.07 4.08 6.68
C LYS A 124 -3.56 4.11 6.99
N LYS A 125 -4.41 3.93 5.96
CA LYS A 125 -5.87 3.82 6.07
C LYS A 125 -6.36 2.37 6.03
N LEU A 126 -5.45 1.40 5.88
CA LEU A 126 -5.74 -0.03 5.82
C LEU A 126 -5.01 -0.74 6.98
N PRO A 127 -5.46 -0.63 8.24
CA PRO A 127 -4.75 -1.20 9.37
C PRO A 127 -4.63 -2.74 9.34
N GLN A 128 -5.43 -3.41 8.52
CA GLN A 128 -5.37 -4.85 8.22
C GLN A 128 -4.31 -5.22 7.16
N ALA A 129 -3.78 -4.24 6.43
CA ALA A 129 -2.80 -4.47 5.38
C ALA A 129 -1.39 -4.63 5.96
N ILE A 130 -0.62 -5.55 5.37
CA ILE A 130 0.82 -5.67 5.59
C ILE A 130 1.57 -5.31 4.31
N LEU A 131 2.70 -4.63 4.46
CA LEU A 131 3.62 -4.29 3.37
C LEU A 131 4.92 -5.07 3.55
N VAL A 132 5.27 -5.88 2.56
CA VAL A 132 6.58 -6.52 2.40
C VAL A 132 7.27 -5.85 1.22
N THR A 133 8.52 -5.42 1.38
CA THR A 133 9.33 -4.87 0.28
C THR A 133 10.38 -5.90 -0.09
N ALA A 134 10.28 -6.46 -1.29
CA ALA A 134 11.26 -7.40 -1.79
C ALA A 134 12.55 -6.67 -2.22
N TYR A 135 13.67 -7.39 -2.17
CA TYR A 135 14.99 -6.85 -2.53
C TYR A 135 15.79 -7.89 -3.32
N ALA A 136 16.82 -7.43 -4.04
CA ALA A 136 17.69 -8.30 -4.81
C ALA A 136 18.37 -9.34 -3.91
N GLY A 137 18.23 -10.63 -4.26
CA GLY A 137 18.76 -11.74 -3.46
C GLY A 137 17.82 -12.26 -2.37
N MET A 138 16.64 -11.65 -2.19
CA MET A 138 15.65 -12.14 -1.22
C MET A 138 15.27 -13.59 -1.54
N SER A 139 15.47 -14.47 -0.56
CA SER A 139 15.16 -15.89 -0.75
C SER A 139 13.66 -16.15 -0.62
N LYS A 140 13.19 -17.26 -1.20
CA LYS A 140 11.81 -17.74 -1.06
C LYS A 140 11.40 -17.95 0.41
N LYS A 141 12.36 -18.36 1.26
CA LYS A 141 12.11 -18.57 2.69
C LYS A 141 11.99 -17.23 3.41
N GLU A 142 12.90 -16.30 3.15
CA GLU A 142 12.88 -14.94 3.71
C GLU A 142 11.58 -14.20 3.38
N LEU A 143 11.06 -14.36 2.15
CA LEU A 143 9.76 -13.80 1.78
C LEU A 143 8.62 -14.33 2.65
N LEU A 144 8.55 -15.65 2.83
CA LEU A 144 7.53 -16.27 3.67
C LEU A 144 7.71 -15.90 5.15
N GLU A 145 8.95 -15.81 5.64
CA GLU A 145 9.25 -15.38 7.01
C GLU A 145 8.81 -13.93 7.24
N SER A 146 9.08 -13.04 6.29
CA SER A 146 8.64 -11.64 6.36
C SER A 146 7.11 -11.51 6.36
N ILE A 147 6.40 -12.33 5.57
CA ILE A 147 4.94 -12.39 5.60
C ILE A 147 4.46 -12.91 6.96
N ALA A 148 5.01 -14.05 7.43
CA ALA A 148 4.62 -14.69 8.67
C ALA A 148 4.78 -13.76 9.88
N GLU A 149 5.95 -13.12 10.01
CA GLU A 149 6.23 -12.15 11.07
C GLU A 149 5.22 -10.99 11.04
N LYS A 150 4.93 -10.45 9.85
CA LYS A 150 4.02 -9.30 9.72
C LYS A 150 2.58 -9.64 10.04
N ILE A 151 2.11 -10.86 9.73
CA ILE A 151 0.75 -11.29 10.08
C ILE A 151 0.63 -11.89 11.49
N GLY A 152 1.76 -12.18 12.15
CA GLY A 152 1.82 -12.86 13.44
C GLY A 152 1.59 -14.37 13.35
N ALA A 153 2.02 -15.01 12.26
CA ALA A 153 1.93 -16.45 12.08
C ALA A 153 3.11 -17.14 12.77
N GLU A 154 2.80 -18.10 13.65
CA GLU A 154 3.80 -18.85 14.42
C GLU A 154 3.85 -20.30 13.94
N PRO A 155 4.90 -20.71 13.20
CA PRO A 155 5.04 -22.09 12.75
C PRO A 155 5.36 -23.02 13.92
N LYS A 156 4.64 -24.15 14.00
CA LYS A 156 4.84 -25.17 15.04
C LYS A 156 6.24 -25.81 15.04
N ARG A 157 6.93 -25.79 13.89
CA ARG A 157 8.25 -26.39 13.67
C ARG A 157 9.02 -25.59 12.63
N LEU A 158 10.33 -25.78 12.59
CA LEU A 158 11.19 -25.23 11.55
C LEU A 158 10.87 -25.86 10.19
N GLY A 159 11.03 -25.07 9.12
CA GLY A 159 10.91 -25.51 7.74
C GLY A 159 9.77 -24.84 6.97
N THR A 160 9.96 -24.75 5.65
CA THR A 160 9.08 -23.99 4.75
C THR A 160 7.65 -24.52 4.71
N ALA A 161 7.43 -25.83 4.88
CA ALA A 161 6.10 -26.42 4.89
C ALA A 161 5.27 -25.98 6.11
N HIS A 162 5.89 -25.99 7.30
CA HIS A 162 5.26 -25.52 8.53
C HIS A 162 5.00 -24.01 8.51
N LEU A 163 5.95 -23.26 7.95
CA LEU A 163 5.80 -21.82 7.72
C LEU A 163 4.61 -21.51 6.79
N MET A 164 4.52 -22.22 5.66
CA MET A 164 3.40 -22.10 4.73
C MET A 164 2.06 -22.45 5.39
N SER A 165 2.00 -23.53 6.18
CA SER A 165 0.79 -23.90 6.93
C SER A 165 0.36 -22.79 7.89
N ALA A 166 1.29 -22.29 8.72
CA ALA A 166 1.00 -21.24 9.69
C ALA A 166 0.51 -19.95 9.03
N ILE A 167 1.10 -19.58 7.88
CA ILE A 167 0.63 -18.43 7.09
C ILE A 167 -0.81 -18.67 6.63
N LYS A 168 -1.10 -19.82 6.01
CA LYS A 168 -2.45 -20.15 5.52
C LYS A 168 -3.48 -20.17 6.65
N ASP A 169 -3.17 -20.81 7.76
CA ASP A 169 -4.06 -20.92 8.93
C ASP A 169 -4.37 -19.54 9.53
N THR A 170 -3.36 -18.66 9.60
CA THR A 170 -3.51 -17.29 10.12
C THR A 170 -4.33 -16.40 9.18
N LEU A 171 -4.18 -16.60 7.86
CA LEU A 171 -4.86 -15.81 6.84
C LEU A 171 -6.30 -16.25 6.59
N LYS A 172 -6.61 -17.55 6.72
CA LYS A 172 -7.93 -18.11 6.42
C LYS A 172 -9.02 -17.50 7.30
N GLY A 173 -10.03 -16.90 6.65
CA GLY A 173 -11.11 -16.21 7.35
C GLY A 173 -10.68 -14.91 8.05
N SER A 174 -9.46 -14.43 7.81
CA SER A 174 -9.02 -13.11 8.25
C SER A 174 -9.38 -12.05 7.19
N ASP A 175 -9.28 -10.77 7.59
CA ASP A 175 -9.37 -9.63 6.67
C ASP A 175 -8.00 -9.07 6.29
N ARG A 176 -6.92 -9.84 6.49
CA ARG A 176 -5.58 -9.39 6.12
C ARG A 176 -5.52 -9.03 4.63
N VAL A 177 -4.71 -8.03 4.31
CA VAL A 177 -4.34 -7.68 2.93
C VAL A 177 -2.82 -7.75 2.84
N ILE A 178 -2.29 -8.39 1.79
CA ILE A 178 -0.84 -8.49 1.60
C ILE A 178 -0.45 -7.63 0.42
N ILE A 179 0.51 -6.73 0.61
CA ILE A 179 1.13 -5.95 -0.46
C ILE A 179 2.60 -6.29 -0.50
N ILE A 180 3.08 -6.71 -1.68
CA ILE A 180 4.49 -7.00 -1.93
C ILE A 180 5.01 -5.93 -2.90
N ASP A 181 5.73 -4.94 -2.37
CA ASP A 181 6.41 -3.92 -3.16
C ASP A 181 7.76 -4.41 -3.67
N GLU A 182 8.24 -3.83 -4.77
CA GLU A 182 9.45 -4.28 -5.48
C GLU A 182 9.43 -5.78 -5.84
N ALA A 183 8.24 -6.32 -6.11
CA ALA A 183 8.02 -7.73 -6.44
C ALA A 183 8.77 -8.19 -7.69
N ASN A 184 9.40 -7.30 -8.47
CA ASN A 184 10.36 -7.68 -9.52
C ASN A 184 11.54 -8.54 -9.02
N PHE A 185 11.83 -8.55 -7.71
CA PHE A 185 12.91 -9.34 -7.14
C PHE A 185 12.51 -10.75 -6.67
N ILE A 186 11.22 -11.08 -6.64
CA ILE A 186 10.80 -12.43 -6.22
C ILE A 186 10.89 -13.41 -7.39
N SER A 187 11.19 -14.67 -7.07
CA SER A 187 11.33 -15.73 -8.07
C SER A 187 9.98 -16.26 -8.56
N THR A 188 9.97 -16.98 -9.69
CA THR A 188 8.77 -17.71 -10.18
C THR A 188 8.23 -18.70 -9.15
N ILE A 189 9.12 -19.38 -8.41
CA ILE A 189 8.73 -20.27 -7.29
C ILE A 189 8.01 -19.48 -6.18
N SER A 190 8.47 -18.27 -5.89
CA SER A 190 7.81 -17.40 -4.90
C SER A 190 6.43 -16.94 -5.39
N LEU A 191 6.28 -16.66 -6.69
CA LEU A 191 4.98 -16.35 -7.30
C LEU A 191 4.01 -17.54 -7.18
N GLU A 192 4.46 -18.77 -7.41
CA GLU A 192 3.65 -19.98 -7.19
C GLU A 192 3.21 -20.12 -5.73
N GLN A 193 4.11 -19.86 -4.78
CA GLN A 193 3.79 -19.87 -3.35
C GLN A 193 2.75 -18.81 -2.98
N ILE A 194 2.89 -17.59 -3.48
CA ILE A 194 1.92 -16.50 -3.27
C ILE A 194 0.55 -16.86 -3.86
N ARG A 195 0.54 -17.39 -5.08
CA ARG A 195 -0.69 -17.84 -5.76
C ARG A 195 -1.38 -18.93 -4.94
N HIS A 196 -0.63 -19.93 -4.47
CA HIS A 196 -1.17 -21.00 -3.63
C HIS A 196 -1.74 -20.47 -2.30
N ILE A 197 -1.08 -19.50 -1.66
CA ILE A 197 -1.62 -18.83 -0.46
C ILE A 197 -2.95 -18.15 -0.78
N GLN A 198 -3.05 -17.42 -1.90
CA GLN A 198 -4.28 -16.71 -2.26
C GLN A 198 -5.43 -17.67 -2.57
N ASP A 199 -5.17 -18.77 -3.28
CA ASP A 199 -6.18 -19.80 -3.59
C ASP A 199 -6.76 -20.44 -2.32
N GLU A 200 -5.92 -20.76 -1.34
CA GLU A 200 -6.33 -21.46 -0.11
C GLU A 200 -7.00 -20.56 0.93
N THR A 201 -6.69 -19.26 0.92
CA THR A 201 -7.09 -18.33 1.99
C THR A 201 -8.08 -17.26 1.52
N ASN A 202 -8.21 -17.06 0.21
CA ASN A 202 -8.93 -15.95 -0.40
C ASN A 202 -8.48 -14.57 0.15
N THR A 203 -7.20 -14.46 0.55
CA THR A 203 -6.60 -13.22 1.03
C THR A 203 -6.29 -12.32 -0.17
N PRO A 204 -6.72 -11.05 -0.20
CA PRO A 204 -6.28 -10.12 -1.24
C PRO A 204 -4.75 -9.94 -1.19
N ILE A 205 -4.08 -10.15 -2.33
CA ILE A 205 -2.64 -9.97 -2.47
C ILE A 205 -2.33 -9.06 -3.66
N ILE A 206 -1.54 -8.01 -3.43
CA ILE A 206 -1.14 -7.04 -4.44
C ILE A 206 0.37 -7.14 -4.66
N LEU A 207 0.77 -7.47 -5.88
CA LEU A 207 2.16 -7.46 -6.34
C LEU A 207 2.46 -6.14 -7.03
N VAL A 208 3.39 -5.35 -6.50
CA VAL A 208 3.77 -4.05 -7.06
C VAL A 208 5.20 -4.13 -7.57
N GLY A 209 5.43 -3.73 -8.82
CA GLY A 209 6.77 -3.81 -9.40
C GLY A 209 6.92 -3.09 -10.73
N THR A 210 8.07 -3.29 -11.33
CA THR A 210 8.41 -2.79 -12.67
C THR A 210 8.03 -3.79 -13.76
N GLU A 211 8.37 -3.48 -15.01
CA GLU A 211 8.22 -4.39 -16.16
C GLU A 211 8.96 -5.72 -15.94
N ASN A 212 9.97 -5.76 -15.07
CA ASN A 212 10.64 -7.01 -14.71
C ASN A 212 9.71 -7.98 -13.94
N LEU A 213 8.78 -7.48 -13.13
CA LEU A 213 7.75 -8.32 -12.51
C LEU A 213 6.87 -8.96 -13.59
N GLN A 214 6.47 -8.19 -14.60
CA GLN A 214 5.68 -8.72 -15.72
C GLN A 214 6.43 -9.86 -16.43
N LYS A 215 7.72 -9.69 -16.68
CA LYS A 215 8.57 -10.73 -17.28
C LYS A 215 8.65 -11.98 -16.38
N GLN A 216 8.78 -11.82 -15.06
CA GLN A 216 8.79 -12.95 -14.12
C GLN A 216 7.46 -13.70 -14.10
N ILE A 217 6.34 -12.99 -14.11
CA ILE A 217 5.00 -13.59 -14.17
C ILE A 217 4.84 -14.41 -15.45
N LEU A 218 5.21 -13.85 -16.61
CA LEU A 218 5.12 -14.55 -17.90
C LEU A 218 6.05 -15.76 -18.03
N LYS A 219 7.11 -15.83 -17.21
CA LYS A 219 8.00 -17.01 -17.10
C LYS A 219 7.48 -18.07 -16.14
N SER A 220 6.41 -17.78 -15.38
CA SER A 220 5.81 -18.71 -14.41
C SER A 220 4.84 -19.67 -15.11
N HIS A 221 4.30 -20.65 -14.38
CA HIS A 221 3.32 -21.56 -14.96
C HIS A 221 2.00 -20.85 -15.28
N GLU A 222 1.23 -21.42 -16.21
CA GLU A 222 -0.06 -20.89 -16.66
C GLU A 222 -1.04 -20.61 -15.49
N GLN A 223 -1.01 -21.46 -14.46
CA GLN A 223 -1.84 -21.30 -13.25
C GLN A 223 -1.56 -19.98 -12.52
N VAL A 224 -0.31 -19.52 -12.48
CA VAL A 224 0.04 -18.21 -11.92
C VAL A 224 -0.40 -17.09 -12.84
N ILE A 225 -0.13 -17.22 -14.14
CA ILE A 225 -0.43 -16.18 -15.12
C ILE A 225 -1.94 -15.88 -15.15
N THR A 226 -2.77 -16.91 -15.18
CA THR A 226 -4.24 -16.80 -15.26
C THR A 226 -4.85 -16.29 -13.96
N ARG A 227 -4.22 -16.58 -12.81
CA ARG A 227 -4.72 -16.14 -11.50
C ARG A 227 -4.41 -14.68 -11.20
N ILE A 228 -3.27 -14.17 -11.66
CA ILE A 228 -2.87 -12.78 -11.43
C ILE A 228 -3.66 -11.84 -12.35
N ARG A 229 -4.54 -11.04 -11.74
CA ARG A 229 -5.38 -10.09 -12.44
C ARG A 229 -4.57 -8.87 -12.89
N ASN A 230 -4.92 -8.35 -14.07
CA ASN A 230 -4.49 -7.05 -14.57
C ASN A 230 -5.72 -6.23 -14.92
N THR A 231 -6.22 -5.42 -14.00
CA THR A 231 -7.52 -4.74 -14.18
C THR A 231 -7.43 -3.22 -14.11
N HIS A 232 -6.21 -2.69 -14.04
CA HIS A 232 -5.96 -1.25 -13.93
C HIS A 232 -5.55 -0.68 -15.29
N LYS A 233 -5.81 0.62 -15.49
CA LYS A 233 -5.25 1.35 -16.64
C LYS A 233 -3.71 1.35 -16.53
N PRO A 234 -2.96 1.22 -17.64
CA PRO A 234 -1.51 1.30 -17.59
C PRO A 234 -1.05 2.56 -16.87
N LEU A 235 -0.03 2.43 -16.01
CA LEU A 235 0.57 3.60 -15.37
C LEU A 235 1.29 4.43 -16.42
N MET A 236 1.04 5.74 -16.41
CA MET A 236 1.51 6.66 -17.44
C MET A 236 2.82 7.34 -17.02
N SER A 237 3.55 7.87 -17.98
CA SER A 237 4.55 8.89 -17.66
C SER A 237 3.84 10.12 -17.08
N PHE A 238 4.53 10.85 -16.21
CA PHE A 238 4.05 12.15 -15.76
C PHE A 238 3.96 13.14 -16.93
N ASN A 239 3.26 14.25 -16.73
CA ASN A 239 3.05 15.30 -17.74
C ASN A 239 3.27 16.70 -17.14
N GLU A 240 3.08 17.73 -17.97
CA GLU A 240 3.26 19.14 -17.60
C GLU A 240 2.36 19.54 -16.43
N ASN A 241 1.12 19.07 -16.40
CA ASN A 241 0.18 19.37 -15.31
C ASN A 241 0.71 18.86 -13.96
N GLU A 242 1.26 17.64 -13.92
CA GLU A 242 1.84 17.10 -12.69
C GLU A 242 3.12 17.84 -12.27
N VAL A 243 3.89 18.39 -13.22
CA VAL A 243 5.00 19.31 -12.91
C VAL A 243 4.48 20.61 -12.31
N MET A 244 3.46 21.23 -12.91
CA MET A 244 2.85 22.46 -12.40
C MET A 244 2.31 22.25 -10.97
N MET A 245 1.61 21.14 -10.73
CA MET A 245 1.12 20.79 -9.39
C MET A 245 2.25 20.70 -8.35
N LEU A 246 3.43 20.14 -8.70
CA LEU A 246 4.59 20.10 -7.79
C LEU A 246 5.11 21.49 -7.43
N PHE A 247 5.20 22.38 -8.43
CA PHE A 247 5.67 23.74 -8.21
C PHE A 247 4.66 24.54 -7.39
N GLU A 248 3.36 24.40 -7.68
CA GLU A 248 2.29 25.10 -6.95
C GLU A 248 2.23 24.70 -5.48
N GLU A 249 2.41 23.41 -5.16
CA GLU A 249 2.51 22.92 -3.79
C GLU A 249 3.68 23.56 -3.02
N ASN A 250 4.72 24.00 -3.73
CA ASN A 250 5.86 24.72 -3.17
C ASN A 250 5.75 26.25 -3.31
N GLY A 251 4.54 26.76 -3.55
CA GLY A 251 4.26 28.19 -3.65
C GLY A 251 4.83 28.86 -4.91
N LYS A 252 5.13 28.09 -5.96
CA LYS A 252 5.67 28.59 -7.22
C LYS A 252 4.73 28.32 -8.37
N LYS A 253 4.40 29.37 -9.13
CA LYS A 253 3.68 29.22 -10.40
C LYS A 253 4.67 29.25 -11.55
N ILE A 254 4.53 28.31 -12.47
CA ILE A 254 5.31 28.24 -13.71
C ILE A 254 4.34 28.21 -14.89
N ASP A 255 4.79 28.68 -16.06
CA ASP A 255 4.02 28.57 -17.28
C ASP A 255 4.12 27.16 -17.90
N GLU A 256 3.18 26.84 -18.81
CA GLU A 256 3.16 25.55 -19.52
C GLU A 256 4.47 25.29 -20.29
N LYS A 257 5.10 26.34 -20.83
CA LYS A 257 6.37 26.23 -21.56
C LYS A 257 7.51 25.74 -20.66
N THR A 258 7.58 26.26 -19.44
CA THR A 258 8.56 25.85 -18.43
C THR A 258 8.25 24.44 -17.93
N ALA A 259 6.97 24.13 -17.67
CA ALA A 259 6.54 22.79 -17.28
C ALA A 259 6.88 21.74 -18.35
N LEU A 260 6.62 22.03 -19.63
CA LEU A 260 7.00 21.21 -20.78
C LEU A 260 8.52 20.99 -20.86
N LYS A 261 9.31 22.03 -20.61
CA LYS A 261 10.78 21.94 -20.59
C LYS A 261 11.25 20.99 -19.48
N ILE A 262 10.74 21.16 -18.27
CA ILE A 262 11.07 20.32 -17.12
C ILE A 262 10.66 18.87 -17.38
N TRP A 263 9.44 18.66 -17.89
CA TRP A 263 8.93 17.34 -18.24
C TRP A 263 9.83 16.62 -19.24
N LYS A 264 10.28 17.31 -20.29
CA LYS A 264 11.18 16.74 -21.30
C LYS A 264 12.58 16.41 -20.77
N ARG A 265 13.06 17.11 -19.74
CA ARG A 265 14.42 16.93 -19.17
C ARG A 265 14.47 15.98 -17.98
N CYS A 266 13.35 15.71 -17.32
CA CYS A 266 13.27 14.81 -16.17
C CYS A 266 12.69 13.45 -16.53
N LYS A 267 13.24 12.38 -15.97
CA LYS A 267 12.79 11.00 -16.22
C LYS A 267 11.52 10.64 -15.43
N ASN A 268 11.29 11.31 -14.30
CA ASN A 268 10.16 11.07 -13.40
C ASN A 268 9.96 12.26 -12.44
N LEU A 269 8.84 12.27 -11.71
CA LEU A 269 8.49 13.31 -10.74
C LEU A 269 9.46 13.43 -9.56
N ARG A 270 10.29 12.40 -9.28
CA ARG A 270 11.33 12.49 -8.25
C ARG A 270 12.46 13.41 -8.69
N GLU A 271 12.90 13.32 -9.95
CA GLU A 271 13.89 14.23 -10.51
C GLU A 271 13.36 15.67 -10.58
N VAL A 272 12.07 15.84 -10.90
CA VAL A 272 11.42 17.16 -10.84
C VAL A 272 11.47 17.73 -9.42
N LYS A 273 11.18 16.90 -8.42
CA LYS A 273 11.27 17.31 -7.01
C LYS A 273 12.70 17.70 -6.62
N TYR A 274 13.71 16.91 -7.00
CA TYR A 274 15.10 17.27 -6.73
C TYR A 274 15.51 18.59 -7.38
N ALA A 275 15.16 18.81 -8.64
CA ALA A 275 15.42 20.07 -9.30
C ALA A 275 14.71 21.26 -8.62
N LEU A 276 13.48 21.06 -8.13
CA LEU A 276 12.75 22.07 -7.38
C LEU A 276 13.39 22.36 -6.02
N ASP A 277 13.81 21.32 -5.29
CA ASP A 277 14.51 21.43 -4.00
C ASP A 277 15.82 22.22 -4.20
N ASP A 278 16.64 21.85 -5.20
CA ASP A 278 17.88 22.56 -5.56
C ASP A 278 17.62 24.02 -5.98
N LEU A 279 16.53 24.27 -6.72
CA LEU A 279 16.15 25.62 -7.12
C LEU A 279 15.84 26.49 -5.89
N VAL A 280 15.11 25.92 -4.93
CA VAL A 280 14.73 26.60 -3.68
C VAL A 280 15.97 26.85 -2.82
N GLU A 281 16.83 25.86 -2.67
CA GLU A 281 18.01 25.93 -1.80
C GLU A 281 19.11 26.85 -2.36
N ILE A 282 19.50 26.65 -3.62
CA ILE A 282 20.66 27.32 -4.22
C ILE A 282 20.27 28.70 -4.78
N TYR A 283 19.12 28.78 -5.44
CA TYR A 283 18.70 29.97 -6.19
C TYR A 283 17.55 30.72 -5.53
N LYS A 284 17.24 30.42 -4.26
CA LYS A 284 16.11 31.00 -3.51
C LYS A 284 14.79 30.90 -4.26
N GLY A 285 14.68 29.87 -5.10
CA GLY A 285 13.52 29.57 -5.90
C GLY A 285 13.29 30.47 -7.11
N ASN A 286 14.35 31.10 -7.65
CA ASN A 286 14.30 31.89 -8.87
C ASN A 286 14.11 30.99 -10.11
N ILE A 287 12.91 30.98 -10.69
CA ILE A 287 12.55 30.15 -11.85
C ILE A 287 13.44 30.42 -13.07
N SER A 288 14.01 31.62 -13.22
CA SER A 288 14.94 31.90 -14.34
C SER A 288 16.20 31.03 -14.30
N LYS A 289 16.49 30.39 -13.16
CA LYS A 289 17.62 29.49 -12.93
C LYS A 289 17.26 28.01 -13.07
N ILE A 290 16.06 27.68 -13.54
CA ILE A 290 15.59 26.29 -13.68
C ILE A 290 16.53 25.43 -14.53
N ASP A 291 17.13 26.00 -15.57
CA ASP A 291 18.03 25.24 -16.44
C ASP A 291 19.33 24.79 -15.76
N GLU A 292 19.73 25.46 -14.67
CA GLU A 292 20.93 25.17 -13.89
C GLU A 292 20.76 23.96 -12.96
N VAL A 293 19.53 23.64 -12.57
CA VAL A 293 19.18 22.54 -11.65
C VAL A 293 18.58 21.31 -12.35
N LEU A 294 18.19 21.45 -13.62
CA LEU A 294 17.66 20.32 -14.39
C LEU A 294 18.77 19.35 -14.81
N PRO A 295 18.48 18.03 -14.89
CA PRO A 295 19.43 17.04 -15.38
C PRO A 295 20.05 17.46 -16.72
N ARG A 296 21.37 17.32 -16.85
CA ARG A 296 22.06 17.54 -18.12
C ARG A 296 21.64 16.44 -19.10
N ASN A 297 21.43 16.80 -20.36
CA ASN A 297 21.18 15.81 -21.41
C ASN A 297 22.42 14.91 -21.49
N ILE A 298 22.23 13.60 -21.24
CA ILE A 298 23.23 12.55 -21.52
C ILE A 298 22.96 12.04 -22.92
#